data_AF-A0A7K4H1J1-F1
#
_entry.id   AF-A0A7K4H1J1-F1
#
_cell.length_a   1.000
_cell.length_b   1.000
_cell.length_c   1.000
_cell.angle_alpha   90.00
_cell.angle_beta   90.00
_cell.angle_gamma   90.00
#
_symmetry.space_group_name_H-M   'P 1'
#
loop_
_entity.id
_entity.type
_entity.pdbx_description
1 polymer ?
#
loop_
_entity_poly.entity_id
_entity_poly.type
_entity_poly.pdbx_seq_one_letter_code
_entity_poly.pdbx_strand_id
1 'polypeptide(L)'
;GGRLNWGDGNDKLIFLNIKPNCCGILVGGLEELPDPYNLIKKIDTIKSKELYHDGVLINWDYDISNHFINCLETKNLSDIDLPPYIFLIHGSAPEFRDEKYGIGLYIDKSQTLKELAIEENSKLGKQYILVDSDAKEYLNFNKKAIEFSNIKRQVIADNLFDYGYKIICNQSHQFLKDYNNMYLGSNCTDLNCDLIKSNIFPTTLRADISAYLFRGKRNLSETTLKNVNLLERAGDLELLELLTNACILPHGGGYSFPDMKDVLDVLEYKNQRYYVTSLKTNISRLKIIRNVSDLQFEYRGRDIILKTIQLDLGEIIARLNPLFSLKL
;
A
#
# COMPACT_ATOMS: atom_id res chain seq x y z
N GLY A 1 -3.58 -5.86 4.00
CA GLY A 1 -3.90 -5.71 2.58
C GLY A 1 -3.83 -7.05 1.89
N GLY A 2 -3.95 -7.06 0.56
CA GLY A 2 -3.89 -8.25 -0.28
C GLY A 2 -3.99 -7.89 -1.77
N ARG A 3 -4.25 -8.90 -2.60
CA ARG A 3 -4.55 -8.75 -4.02
C ARG A 3 -6.04 -9.02 -4.25
N LEU A 4 -6.74 -8.08 -4.88
CA LEU A 4 -8.07 -8.31 -5.44
C LEU A 4 -7.88 -8.78 -6.89
N ASN A 5 -8.59 -9.83 -7.26
CA ASN A 5 -8.58 -10.40 -8.60
C ASN A 5 -10.02 -10.65 -9.06
N TRP A 6 -10.34 -10.29 -10.30
CA TRP A 6 -11.66 -10.51 -10.91
C TRP A 6 -11.59 -10.99 -12.37
N GLY A 7 -10.45 -11.55 -12.78
CA GLY A 7 -10.19 -11.96 -14.16
C GLY A 7 -8.75 -12.42 -14.35
N ASP A 8 -8.36 -12.72 -15.59
CA ASP A 8 -7.03 -13.28 -15.91
C ASP A 8 -5.92 -12.22 -16.06
N GLY A 9 -6.29 -10.94 -16.07
CA GLY A 9 -5.41 -9.79 -16.27
C GLY A 9 -5.51 -9.16 -17.66
N ASN A 10 -6.21 -9.80 -18.61
CA ASN A 10 -6.41 -9.35 -19.99
C ASN A 10 -7.83 -8.86 -20.27
N ASP A 11 -8.80 -9.29 -19.47
CA ASP A 11 -10.19 -8.84 -19.57
C ASP A 11 -10.26 -7.34 -19.32
N LYS A 12 -10.57 -6.54 -20.35
CA LYS A 12 -10.64 -5.08 -20.29
C LYS A 12 -11.86 -4.63 -19.48
N LEU A 13 -11.81 -4.87 -18.17
CA LEU A 13 -12.87 -4.68 -17.20
C LEU A 13 -12.24 -4.19 -15.91
N ILE A 14 -12.50 -2.95 -15.50
CA ILE A 14 -11.94 -2.36 -14.28
C ILE A 14 -13.06 -1.84 -13.39
N PHE A 15 -13.04 -2.23 -12.11
CA PHE A 15 -13.93 -1.69 -11.07
C PHE A 15 -13.30 -0.45 -10.43
N LEU A 16 -13.91 0.72 -10.60
CA LEU A 16 -13.38 1.99 -10.09
C LEU A 16 -13.57 2.17 -8.58
N ASN A 17 -14.42 1.37 -7.95
CA ASN A 17 -14.65 1.38 -6.50
C ASN A 17 -13.38 1.07 -5.69
N ILE A 18 -12.37 0.43 -6.30
CA ILE A 18 -11.11 0.06 -5.64
C ILE A 18 -10.20 1.25 -5.33
N LYS A 19 -10.38 2.40 -6.02
CA LYS A 19 -9.68 3.68 -5.81
C LYS A 19 -8.17 3.52 -5.52
N PRO A 20 -7.36 3.14 -6.53
CA PRO A 20 -5.92 3.00 -6.35
C PRO A 20 -5.29 4.38 -6.09
N ASN A 21 -4.68 4.57 -4.92
CA ASN A 21 -4.04 5.84 -4.56
C ASN A 21 -2.56 5.93 -5.00
N CYS A 22 -2.05 4.87 -5.63
CA CYS A 22 -0.65 4.73 -6.05
C CYS A 22 0.35 4.91 -4.89
N CYS A 23 -0.08 4.65 -3.65
CA CYS A 23 0.75 4.78 -2.47
C CYS A 23 1.89 3.74 -2.50
N GLY A 24 3.07 4.15 -2.04
CA GLY A 24 4.28 3.36 -2.09
C GLY A 24 5.33 3.81 -1.10
N ILE A 25 6.41 3.04 -1.02
CA ILE A 25 7.53 3.32 -0.12
C ILE A 25 8.82 3.34 -0.93
N LEU A 26 9.56 4.44 -0.80
CA LEU A 26 10.96 4.52 -1.17
C LEU A 26 11.81 4.10 0.04
N VAL A 27 12.68 3.13 -0.16
CA VAL A 27 13.70 2.64 0.75
C VAL A 27 15.05 3.08 0.18
N GLY A 28 15.74 3.97 0.88
CA GLY A 28 17.10 4.38 0.54
C GLY A 28 18.07 4.07 1.66
N GLY A 29 19.29 3.68 1.31
CA GLY A 29 20.38 3.46 2.26
C GLY A 29 21.29 4.68 2.37
N LEU A 30 21.76 4.95 3.58
CA LEU A 30 22.61 6.07 3.96
C LEU A 30 23.84 5.55 4.72
N GLU A 31 25.01 6.14 4.43
CA GLU A 31 26.24 5.86 5.17
C GLU A 31 26.30 6.60 6.50
N GLU A 32 25.64 7.76 6.59
CA GLU A 32 25.62 8.61 7.78
C GLU A 32 24.17 8.88 8.22
N LEU A 33 23.95 8.89 9.55
CA LEU A 33 22.67 9.23 10.14
C LEU A 33 22.44 10.75 10.00
N PRO A 34 21.38 11.19 9.29
CA PRO A 34 21.05 12.61 9.21
C PRO A 34 20.61 13.17 10.57
N ASP A 35 21.01 14.41 10.84
CA ASP A 35 20.48 15.17 11.98
C ASP A 35 18.98 15.49 11.77
N PRO A 36 18.09 15.10 12.71
CA PRO A 36 16.65 15.32 12.56
C PRO A 36 16.28 16.80 12.41
N TYR A 37 16.98 17.71 13.11
CA TYR A 37 16.65 19.12 13.08
C TYR A 37 17.02 19.77 11.74
N ASN A 38 18.14 19.37 11.14
CA ASN A 38 18.50 19.75 9.79
C ASN A 38 17.50 19.23 8.75
N LEU A 39 17.02 17.98 8.89
CA LEU A 39 15.96 17.46 8.03
C LEU A 39 14.67 18.28 8.14
N ILE A 40 14.26 18.67 9.34
CA ILE A 40 13.08 19.54 9.55
C ILE A 40 13.23 20.86 8.80
N LYS A 41 14.40 21.53 8.92
CA LYS A 41 14.67 22.77 8.17
C LYS A 41 14.62 22.58 6.66
N LYS A 42 15.14 21.45 6.16
CA LYS A 42 15.05 21.10 4.73
C LYS A 42 13.61 20.89 4.31
N ILE A 43 12.80 20.18 5.10
CA ILE A 43 11.37 19.99 4.87
C ILE A 43 10.64 21.33 4.78
N ASP A 44 10.86 22.25 5.73
CA ASP A 44 10.25 23.58 5.68
C ASP A 44 10.65 24.36 4.41
N THR A 45 11.92 24.25 4.01
CA THR A 45 12.43 24.85 2.77
C THR A 45 11.78 24.23 1.53
N ILE A 46 11.54 22.93 1.52
CA ILE A 46 10.85 22.23 0.43
C ILE A 46 9.38 22.67 0.36
N LYS A 47 8.68 22.68 1.50
CA LYS A 47 7.25 23.05 1.60
C LYS A 47 6.96 24.50 1.23
N SER A 48 7.94 25.40 1.38
CA SER A 48 7.84 26.80 0.98
C SER A 48 8.09 27.05 -0.51
N LYS A 49 8.47 26.02 -1.27
CA LYS A 49 8.70 26.09 -2.71
C LYS A 49 7.66 25.29 -3.46
N GLU A 50 7.36 25.72 -4.68
CA GLU A 50 6.64 24.90 -5.63
C GLU A 50 7.62 23.95 -6.32
N LEU A 51 7.41 22.65 -6.17
CA LEU A 51 8.16 21.62 -6.90
C LEU A 51 7.28 21.05 -8.00
N TYR A 52 7.83 20.95 -9.21
CA TYR A 52 7.13 20.41 -10.37
C TYR A 52 7.85 19.20 -10.92
N HIS A 53 7.08 18.25 -11.44
CA HIS A 53 7.59 17.20 -12.29
C HIS A 53 6.63 17.01 -13.47
N ASP A 54 7.12 17.11 -14.70
CA ASP A 54 6.34 17.04 -15.95
C ASP A 54 5.10 17.94 -15.96
N GLY A 55 5.26 19.17 -15.46
CA GLY A 55 4.18 20.17 -15.39
C GLY A 55 3.15 19.92 -14.29
N VAL A 56 3.33 18.89 -13.45
CA VAL A 56 2.48 18.59 -12.30
C VAL A 56 3.10 19.15 -11.03
N LEU A 57 2.38 20.04 -10.35
CA LEU A 57 2.75 20.53 -9.02
C LEU A 57 2.71 19.39 -8.00
N ILE A 58 3.83 19.12 -7.33
CA ILE A 58 3.96 18.12 -6.29
C ILE A 58 3.28 18.62 -5.01
N ASN A 59 2.30 17.87 -4.53
CA ASN A 59 1.65 18.13 -3.25
C ASN A 59 2.40 17.42 -2.13
N TRP A 60 2.69 18.13 -1.05
CA TRP A 60 3.21 17.52 0.16
C TRP A 60 2.12 16.67 0.84
N ASP A 61 2.33 15.36 0.99
CA ASP A 61 1.37 14.44 1.64
C ASP A 61 1.97 13.56 2.74
N TYR A 62 3.16 13.90 3.24
CA TYR A 62 3.92 13.11 4.22
C TYR A 62 3.50 13.34 5.68
N ASP A 63 2.56 14.25 5.93
CA ASP A 63 1.92 14.50 7.21
C ASP A 63 0.50 13.91 7.30
N ILE A 64 0.00 13.33 6.20
CA ILE A 64 -1.38 12.86 6.08
C ILE A 64 -1.47 11.36 6.37
N SER A 65 -2.43 10.97 7.21
CA SER A 65 -2.79 9.55 7.44
C SER A 65 -1.61 8.70 7.91
N ASN A 66 -1.12 7.78 7.08
CA ASN A 66 -0.05 6.84 7.38
C ASN A 66 1.23 7.14 6.60
N HIS A 67 1.32 8.29 5.93
CA HIS A 67 2.53 8.74 5.27
C HIS A 67 3.51 9.35 6.28
N PHE A 68 4.80 9.18 6.02
CA PHE A 68 5.89 9.56 6.93
C PHE A 68 7.24 9.55 6.22
N ILE A 69 8.24 10.08 6.92
CA ILE A 69 9.67 9.95 6.60
C ILE A 69 10.37 9.38 7.84
N ASN A 70 10.89 8.15 7.74
CA ASN A 70 11.58 7.50 8.87
C ASN A 70 13.06 7.35 8.58
N CYS A 71 13.90 7.45 9.60
CA CYS A 71 15.28 6.99 9.57
C CYS A 71 15.46 5.86 10.59
N LEU A 72 16.14 4.81 10.16
CA LEU A 72 16.30 3.56 10.90
C LEU A 72 17.76 3.10 10.83
N GLU A 73 18.22 2.47 11.92
CA GLU A 73 19.47 1.73 11.94
C GLU A 73 19.25 0.33 11.33
N THR A 74 20.16 -0.07 10.46
CA THR A 74 20.12 -1.35 9.76
C THR A 74 20.85 -2.41 10.58
N LYS A 75 20.12 -3.47 10.95
CA LYS A 75 20.72 -4.75 11.34
C LYS A 75 20.58 -5.73 10.18
N ASN A 76 21.69 -5.95 9.46
CA ASN A 76 21.73 -6.90 8.36
C ASN A 76 21.58 -8.34 8.88
N LEU A 77 20.74 -9.13 8.21
CA LEU A 77 20.44 -10.52 8.56
C LEU A 77 20.66 -11.47 7.36
N SER A 78 21.27 -10.97 6.28
CA SER A 78 21.56 -11.71 5.06
C SER A 78 22.92 -11.31 4.48
N ASP A 79 23.31 -11.95 3.39
CA ASP A 79 24.57 -11.64 2.69
C ASP A 79 24.49 -10.39 1.78
N ILE A 80 23.34 -9.72 1.73
CA ILE A 80 23.18 -8.49 0.94
C ILE A 80 23.88 -7.35 1.68
N ASP A 81 24.84 -6.69 1.03
CA ASP A 81 25.47 -5.50 1.59
C ASP A 81 24.50 -4.30 1.61
N LEU A 82 24.11 -3.90 2.83
CA LEU A 82 23.16 -2.83 3.11
C LEU A 82 23.84 -1.73 3.95
N PRO A 83 23.62 -0.45 3.62
CA PRO A 83 24.17 0.66 4.40
C PRO A 83 23.73 0.62 5.88
N PRO A 84 24.54 1.20 6.80
CA PRO A 84 24.29 1.16 8.24
C PRO A 84 22.97 1.85 8.63
N TYR A 85 22.48 2.77 7.80
CA TYR A 85 21.21 3.45 8.00
C TYR A 85 20.32 3.31 6.76
N ILE A 86 19.01 3.27 7.00
CA ILE A 86 17.99 3.25 5.96
C ILE A 86 16.97 4.34 6.26
N PHE A 87 16.57 5.09 5.25
CA PHE A 87 15.37 5.91 5.30
C PHE A 87 14.20 5.25 4.58
N LEU A 88 12.99 5.55 5.05
CA LEU A 88 11.73 5.21 4.39
C LEU A 88 10.95 6.48 4.12
N ILE A 89 10.62 6.75 2.86
CA ILE A 89 9.66 7.80 2.48
C ILE A 89 8.40 7.10 2.01
N HIS A 90 7.31 7.24 2.76
CA HIS A 90 6.00 6.65 2.45
C HIS A 90 5.06 7.77 2.01
N GLY A 91 4.59 7.72 0.76
CA GLY A 91 3.67 8.73 0.21
C GLY A 91 2.90 8.23 -1.00
N SER A 92 1.99 9.07 -1.51
CA SER A 92 1.07 8.74 -2.60
C SER A 92 1.05 9.81 -3.69
N ALA A 93 0.14 9.65 -4.66
CA ALA A 93 -0.10 10.61 -5.74
C ALA A 93 -1.49 11.28 -5.62
N PRO A 94 -1.74 12.13 -4.59
CA PRO A 94 -3.01 12.85 -4.46
C PRO A 94 -3.32 13.76 -5.65
N GLU A 95 -2.31 14.18 -6.41
CA GLU A 95 -2.38 15.02 -7.61
C GLU A 95 -3.25 14.39 -8.70
N PHE A 96 -3.37 13.05 -8.73
CA PHE A 96 -4.09 12.31 -9.76
C PHE A 96 -5.46 11.79 -9.28
N ARG A 97 -5.95 12.21 -8.11
CA ARG A 97 -7.25 11.75 -7.59
C ARG A 97 -8.42 12.27 -8.43
N ASP A 98 -8.37 13.53 -8.82
CA ASP A 98 -9.37 14.20 -9.65
C ASP A 98 -8.91 14.32 -11.11
N GLU A 99 -9.66 15.07 -11.92
CA GLU A 99 -9.43 15.22 -13.36
C GLU A 99 -8.48 16.36 -13.74
N LYS A 100 -7.74 16.95 -12.77
CA LYS A 100 -6.86 18.09 -13.04
C LYS A 100 -5.74 17.78 -14.04
N TYR A 101 -5.19 16.56 -14.01
CA TYR A 101 -4.04 16.15 -14.84
C TYR A 101 -4.31 14.94 -15.74
N GLY A 102 -5.58 14.67 -16.03
CA GLY A 102 -6.07 13.61 -16.90
C GLY A 102 -7.44 13.12 -16.45
N ILE A 103 -7.79 11.85 -16.70
CA ILE A 103 -9.13 11.34 -16.37
C ILE A 103 -9.39 11.19 -14.87
N GLY A 104 -8.36 11.16 -14.02
CA GLY A 104 -8.46 10.96 -12.57
C GLY A 104 -8.50 9.50 -12.13
N LEU A 105 -8.16 9.24 -10.87
CA LEU A 105 -8.12 7.89 -10.28
C LEU A 105 -9.40 7.54 -9.52
N TYR A 106 -10.12 8.54 -9.00
CA TYR A 106 -11.22 8.34 -8.05
C TYR A 106 -12.55 8.74 -8.68
N ILE A 107 -13.45 7.76 -8.81
CA ILE A 107 -14.79 7.96 -9.40
C ILE A 107 -15.62 9.04 -8.72
N ASP A 108 -15.43 9.28 -7.42
CA ASP A 108 -16.13 10.31 -6.66
C ASP A 108 -15.50 11.70 -6.78
N LYS A 109 -14.36 11.83 -7.45
CA LYS A 109 -13.59 13.07 -7.63
C LYS A 109 -13.40 13.49 -9.09
N SER A 110 -13.70 12.61 -10.04
CA SER A 110 -13.60 12.89 -11.48
C SER A 110 -14.99 12.81 -12.10
N GLN A 111 -15.42 13.88 -12.76
CA GLN A 111 -16.66 13.88 -13.53
C GLN A 111 -16.49 13.06 -14.81
N THR A 112 -15.32 13.16 -15.44
CA THR A 112 -14.93 12.35 -16.60
C THR A 112 -15.11 10.85 -16.34
N LEU A 113 -14.64 10.32 -15.20
CA LEU A 113 -14.83 8.90 -14.86
C LEU A 113 -16.29 8.53 -14.68
N LYS A 114 -17.13 9.41 -14.13
CA LYS A 114 -18.56 9.13 -13.94
C LYS A 114 -19.30 9.02 -15.26
N GLU A 115 -18.88 9.79 -16.26
CA GLU A 115 -19.46 9.78 -17.60
C GLU A 115 -19.05 8.55 -18.39
N LEU A 116 -17.81 8.08 -18.21
CA LEU A 116 -17.29 6.86 -18.85
C LEU A 116 -17.77 5.57 -18.18
N ALA A 117 -18.03 5.60 -16.87
CA ALA A 117 -18.34 4.39 -16.12
C ALA A 117 -19.77 3.89 -16.34
N ILE A 118 -19.89 2.59 -16.54
CA ILE A 118 -21.16 1.87 -16.42
C ILE A 118 -21.48 1.74 -14.94
N GLU A 119 -22.66 2.23 -14.54
CA GLU A 119 -23.16 2.12 -13.18
C GLU A 119 -24.02 0.86 -13.02
N GLU A 120 -23.63 -0.04 -12.12
CA GLU A 120 -24.32 -1.31 -11.88
C GLU A 120 -24.64 -1.52 -10.40
N ASN A 121 -25.88 -1.92 -10.09
CA ASN A 121 -26.27 -2.26 -8.73
C ASN A 121 -25.98 -3.73 -8.44
N SER A 122 -25.07 -4.00 -7.50
CA SER A 122 -24.72 -5.36 -7.09
C SER A 122 -25.06 -5.63 -5.62
N LYS A 123 -24.93 -6.89 -5.19
CA LYS A 123 -25.01 -7.27 -3.77
C LYS A 123 -23.94 -6.60 -2.90
N LEU A 124 -22.85 -6.12 -3.51
CA LEU A 124 -21.77 -5.39 -2.83
C LEU A 124 -22.01 -3.87 -2.84
N GLY A 125 -23.19 -3.43 -3.30
CA GLY A 125 -23.54 -2.04 -3.53
C GLY A 125 -23.27 -1.60 -4.97
N LYS A 126 -23.45 -0.31 -5.21
CA LYS A 126 -23.27 0.33 -6.52
C LYS A 126 -21.80 0.22 -6.97
N GLN A 127 -21.60 -0.35 -8.15
CA GLN A 127 -20.31 -0.51 -8.81
C GLN A 127 -20.22 0.47 -9.99
N TYR A 128 -19.02 0.96 -10.23
CA TYR A 128 -18.66 1.78 -11.39
C TYR A 128 -17.60 1.05 -12.19
N ILE A 129 -17.91 0.75 -13.44
CA ILE A 129 -17.18 -0.22 -14.25
C ILE A 129 -16.73 0.44 -15.54
N LEU A 130 -15.44 0.33 -15.85
CA LEU A 130 -14.91 0.68 -17.19
C LEU A 130 -14.71 -0.59 -17.99
N VAL A 131 -15.01 -0.50 -19.29
CA VAL A 131 -14.82 -1.60 -20.25
C VAL A 131 -13.98 -1.15 -21.45
N ASP A 132 -13.38 -2.10 -22.14
CA ASP A 132 -12.73 -1.92 -23.45
C ASP A 132 -11.73 -0.74 -23.54
N SER A 133 -12.04 0.28 -24.36
CA SER A 133 -11.18 1.45 -24.58
C SER A 133 -10.98 2.25 -23.30
N ASP A 134 -12.02 2.40 -22.50
CA ASP A 134 -12.03 3.26 -21.33
C ASP A 134 -11.25 2.60 -20.21
N ALA A 135 -11.36 1.27 -20.09
CA ALA A 135 -10.50 0.47 -19.23
C ALA A 135 -9.02 0.60 -19.63
N LYS A 136 -8.71 0.60 -20.94
CA LYS A 136 -7.34 0.79 -21.44
C LYS A 136 -6.80 2.18 -21.14
N GLU A 137 -7.60 3.21 -21.36
CA GLU A 137 -7.22 4.58 -21.03
C GLU A 137 -6.94 4.74 -19.52
N TYR A 138 -7.82 4.17 -18.68
CA TYR A 138 -7.64 4.20 -17.24
C TYR A 138 -6.41 3.45 -16.76
N LEU A 139 -6.13 2.27 -17.30
CA LEU A 139 -4.92 1.54 -16.95
C LEU A 139 -3.65 2.31 -17.33
N ASN A 140 -3.63 2.99 -18.48
CA ASN A 140 -2.51 3.85 -18.88
C ASN A 140 -2.35 5.05 -17.95
N PHE A 141 -3.46 5.70 -17.57
CA PHE A 141 -3.44 6.78 -16.61
C PHE A 141 -2.98 6.33 -15.21
N ASN A 142 -3.38 5.14 -14.78
CA ASN A 142 -2.92 4.55 -13.54
C ASN A 142 -1.39 4.34 -13.55
N LYS A 143 -0.83 3.81 -14.64
CA LYS A 143 0.62 3.65 -14.81
C LYS A 143 1.36 4.98 -14.71
N LYS A 144 0.85 6.04 -15.37
CA LYS A 144 1.39 7.40 -15.25
C LYS A 144 1.39 7.89 -13.79
N ALA A 145 0.30 7.66 -13.05
CA ALA A 145 0.22 8.05 -11.64
C ALA A 145 1.16 7.25 -10.73
N ILE A 146 1.39 5.97 -11.00
CA ILE A 146 2.39 5.15 -10.30
C ILE A 146 3.80 5.71 -10.54
N GLU A 147 4.14 5.98 -11.79
CA GLU A 147 5.43 6.54 -12.18
C GLU A 147 5.67 7.89 -11.49
N PHE A 148 4.69 8.79 -11.55
CA PHE A 148 4.75 10.06 -10.84
C PHE A 148 4.92 9.86 -9.33
N SER A 149 4.17 8.93 -8.70
CA SER A 149 4.29 8.63 -7.27
C SER A 149 5.71 8.20 -6.89
N ASN A 150 6.34 7.36 -7.72
CA ASN A 150 7.72 6.92 -7.53
C ASN A 150 8.70 8.09 -7.64
N ILE A 151 8.54 8.92 -8.68
CA ILE A 151 9.40 10.08 -8.95
C ILE A 151 9.24 11.13 -7.87
N LYS A 152 8.02 11.41 -7.42
CA LYS A 152 7.75 12.31 -6.30
C LYS A 152 8.54 11.92 -5.06
N ARG A 153 8.50 10.64 -4.64
CA ARG A 153 9.31 10.19 -3.49
C ARG A 153 10.81 10.37 -3.72
N GLN A 154 11.28 10.14 -4.94
CA GLN A 154 12.67 10.34 -5.33
C GLN A 154 13.08 11.82 -5.28
N VAL A 155 12.29 12.72 -5.85
CA VAL A 155 12.51 14.18 -5.82
C VAL A 155 12.60 14.67 -4.38
N ILE A 156 11.71 14.20 -3.50
CA ILE A 156 11.76 14.57 -2.08
C ILE A 156 13.03 14.01 -1.41
N ALA A 157 13.39 12.75 -1.67
CA ALA A 157 14.63 12.17 -1.17
C ALA A 157 15.88 12.93 -1.64
N ASP A 158 15.93 13.33 -2.91
CA ASP A 158 17.04 14.09 -3.49
C ASP A 158 17.20 15.47 -2.83
N ASN A 159 16.10 16.09 -2.40
CA ASN A 159 16.15 17.35 -1.66
C ASN A 159 16.54 17.16 -0.18
N LEU A 160 16.17 16.04 0.44
CA LEU A 160 16.49 15.77 1.84
C LEU A 160 17.93 15.27 2.04
N PHE A 161 18.35 14.35 1.18
CA PHE A 161 19.62 13.62 1.24
C PHE A 161 20.53 14.01 0.06
N ASP A 162 20.70 15.32 -0.14
CA ASP A 162 21.56 15.94 -1.17
C ASP A 162 23.04 15.53 -1.12
N TYR A 163 23.48 14.92 -0.03
CA TYR A 163 24.80 14.31 0.14
C TYR A 163 24.91 12.89 -0.46
N GLY A 164 23.81 12.36 -1.01
CA GLY A 164 23.76 11.08 -1.71
C GLY A 164 23.18 9.92 -0.88
N TYR A 165 22.59 8.96 -1.59
CA TYR A 165 22.00 7.75 -1.01
C TYR A 165 21.88 6.65 -2.08
N LYS A 166 21.68 5.41 -1.63
CA LYS A 166 21.47 4.25 -2.51
C LYS A 166 20.02 3.82 -2.49
N ILE A 167 19.33 3.81 -3.64
CA ILE A 167 17.98 3.27 -3.74
C ILE A 167 18.03 1.74 -3.57
N ILE A 168 17.27 1.22 -2.61
CA ILE A 168 17.08 -0.23 -2.38
C ILE A 168 15.76 -0.70 -3.01
N CYS A 169 14.71 0.12 -2.86
CA CYS A 169 13.37 -0.17 -3.39
C CYS A 169 12.59 1.14 -3.52
N ASN A 170 11.84 1.34 -4.61
CA ASN A 170 10.87 2.44 -4.73
C ASN A 170 9.63 1.94 -5.45
N GLN A 171 8.67 1.40 -4.71
CA GLN A 171 7.55 0.67 -5.30
C GLN A 171 6.23 0.97 -4.61
N SER A 172 5.16 0.94 -5.39
CA SER A 172 3.79 1.05 -4.89
C SER A 172 3.35 -0.24 -4.22
N HIS A 173 2.53 -0.10 -3.18
CA HIS A 173 1.85 -1.18 -2.48
C HIS A 173 0.31 -1.07 -2.56
N GLN A 174 -0.18 -0.03 -3.24
CA GLN A 174 -1.59 0.14 -3.54
C GLN A 174 -1.75 0.67 -4.98
N PHE A 175 -1.99 -0.23 -5.92
CA PHE A 175 -2.01 0.09 -7.35
C PHE A 175 -2.71 -0.99 -8.17
N LEU A 176 -3.19 -0.60 -9.35
CA LEU A 176 -3.75 -1.51 -10.32
C LEU A 176 -2.60 -2.07 -11.17
N LYS A 177 -2.36 -3.38 -11.10
CA LYS A 177 -1.26 -4.06 -11.82
C LYS A 177 -1.59 -4.21 -13.31
N ASP A 178 -2.80 -4.65 -13.59
CA ASP A 178 -3.36 -4.91 -14.92
C ASP A 178 -4.89 -4.71 -14.86
N TYR A 179 -5.64 -5.09 -15.89
CA TYR A 179 -7.09 -4.83 -15.89
C TYR A 179 -7.82 -5.48 -14.73
N ASN A 180 -7.34 -6.61 -14.22
CA ASN A 180 -8.11 -7.43 -13.28
C ASN A 180 -7.45 -7.63 -11.91
N ASN A 181 -6.24 -7.10 -11.72
CA ASN A 181 -5.48 -7.29 -10.49
C ASN A 181 -5.16 -5.95 -9.80
N MET A 182 -5.65 -5.80 -8.58
CA MET A 182 -5.39 -4.65 -7.72
C MET A 182 -4.64 -5.09 -6.46
N TYR A 183 -3.47 -4.50 -6.22
CA TYR A 183 -2.79 -4.62 -4.95
C TYR A 183 -3.31 -3.53 -4.01
N LEU A 184 -3.72 -3.92 -2.80
CA LEU A 184 -4.30 -3.01 -1.82
C LEU A 184 -3.62 -3.19 -0.46
N GLY A 185 -2.67 -2.31 -0.13
CA GLY A 185 -1.88 -2.43 1.11
C GLY A 185 -1.06 -3.71 1.14
N SER A 186 -0.48 -4.08 0.01
CA SER A 186 0.35 -5.26 -0.21
C SER A 186 1.41 -4.95 -1.26
N ASN A 187 2.65 -5.35 -0.99
CA ASN A 187 3.69 -5.40 -2.00
C ASN A 187 3.36 -6.51 -3.01
N CYS A 188 3.71 -6.27 -4.27
CA CYS A 188 3.65 -7.25 -5.36
C CYS A 188 5.04 -7.85 -5.55
N THR A 189 5.17 -9.17 -5.39
CA THR A 189 6.44 -9.90 -5.51
C THR A 189 6.64 -10.53 -6.89
N ASP A 190 5.82 -10.17 -7.87
CA ASP A 190 5.90 -10.69 -9.23
C ASP A 190 6.97 -9.93 -10.03
N LEU A 191 8.15 -10.53 -10.14
CA LEU A 191 9.30 -9.94 -10.85
C LEU A 191 9.14 -9.89 -12.37
N ASN A 192 8.11 -10.55 -12.92
CA ASN A 192 7.76 -10.42 -14.33
C ASN A 192 6.88 -9.19 -14.61
N CYS A 193 6.43 -8.48 -13.57
CA CYS A 193 5.66 -7.26 -13.71
C CYS A 193 6.61 -6.07 -13.93
N ASP A 194 6.42 -5.32 -15.03
CA ASP A 194 7.26 -4.17 -15.37
C ASP A 194 7.27 -3.06 -14.29
N LEU A 195 6.25 -3.02 -13.43
CA LEU A 195 6.14 -2.08 -12.32
C LEU A 195 7.04 -2.45 -11.12
N ILE A 196 7.57 -3.68 -11.09
CA ILE A 196 8.39 -4.21 -10.00
C ILE A 196 9.85 -4.21 -10.43
N LYS A 197 10.66 -3.38 -9.77
CA LYS A 197 12.09 -3.17 -10.07
C LYS A 197 13.02 -3.82 -9.04
N SER A 198 12.51 -4.23 -7.89
CA SER A 198 13.27 -4.82 -6.80
C SER A 198 12.49 -5.96 -6.15
N ASN A 199 13.21 -7.03 -5.78
CA ASN A 199 12.65 -8.10 -4.95
C ASN A 199 12.83 -7.86 -3.44
N ILE A 200 13.24 -6.65 -3.05
CA ILE A 200 13.41 -6.25 -1.65
C ILE A 200 12.27 -5.29 -1.30
N PHE A 201 11.52 -5.61 -0.25
CA PHE A 201 10.33 -4.86 0.12
C PHE A 201 10.35 -4.51 1.60
N PRO A 202 9.92 -3.29 1.97
CA PRO A 202 9.73 -2.94 3.36
C PRO A 202 8.41 -3.52 3.89
N THR A 203 8.45 -3.96 5.15
CA THR A 203 7.27 -4.22 5.98
C THR A 203 7.35 -3.30 7.21
N THR A 204 6.53 -2.25 7.22
CA THR A 204 6.54 -1.22 8.27
C THR A 204 5.57 -1.57 9.39
N LEU A 205 5.89 -1.28 10.64
CA LEU A 205 4.98 -1.56 11.76
C LEU A 205 4.73 -0.26 12.54
N ARG A 206 4.22 -0.35 13.77
CA ARG A 206 4.18 0.82 14.66
C ARG A 206 5.57 1.46 14.79
N ALA A 207 5.59 2.78 14.96
CA ALA A 207 6.83 3.57 15.00
C ALA A 207 7.76 3.21 16.18
N ASP A 208 7.25 2.59 17.25
CA ASP A 208 8.02 2.17 18.43
C ASP A 208 8.75 0.82 18.26
N ILE A 209 8.50 0.09 17.17
CA ILE A 209 9.07 -1.24 16.94
C ILE A 209 9.76 -1.34 15.58
N SER A 210 10.65 -2.34 15.45
CA SER A 210 11.40 -2.55 14.22
C SER A 210 10.51 -2.80 13.00
N ALA A 211 10.86 -2.15 11.90
CA ALA A 211 10.45 -2.56 10.56
C ALA A 211 11.41 -3.62 10.02
N TYR A 212 11.09 -4.20 8.87
CA TYR A 212 11.89 -5.26 8.25
C TYR A 212 11.99 -5.05 6.75
N LEU A 213 13.12 -5.47 6.17
CA LEU A 213 13.23 -5.72 4.74
C LEU A 213 13.05 -7.20 4.49
N PHE A 214 12.23 -7.53 3.49
CA PHE A 214 11.97 -8.89 3.06
C PHE A 214 12.37 -9.09 1.60
N ARG A 215 12.90 -10.28 1.30
CA ARG A 215 12.95 -10.81 -0.05
C ARG A 215 11.59 -11.43 -0.37
N GLY A 216 10.92 -10.93 -1.41
CA GLY A 216 9.64 -11.47 -1.86
C GLY A 216 9.77 -12.89 -2.43
N LYS A 217 8.75 -13.73 -2.19
CA LYS A 217 8.59 -15.04 -2.82
C LYS A 217 7.37 -15.06 -3.74
N ARG A 218 7.38 -15.94 -4.74
CA ARG A 218 6.15 -16.48 -5.33
C ARG A 218 5.58 -17.47 -4.31
N ASN A 219 4.42 -17.19 -3.75
CA ASN A 219 4.04 -17.76 -2.46
C ASN A 219 2.61 -18.31 -2.41
N LEU A 220 2.32 -19.05 -1.32
CA LEU A 220 1.22 -20.00 -1.10
C LEU A 220 1.42 -21.37 -1.76
N SER A 221 2.49 -22.07 -1.37
CA SER A 221 2.67 -23.49 -1.73
C SER A 221 1.46 -24.34 -1.36
N GLU A 222 1.29 -25.51 -1.98
CA GLU A 222 0.27 -26.47 -1.57
C GLU A 222 0.37 -26.83 -0.08
N THR A 223 1.59 -26.92 0.45
CA THR A 223 1.83 -27.12 1.88
C THR A 223 1.27 -25.98 2.71
N THR A 224 1.54 -24.73 2.32
CA THR A 224 0.97 -23.55 2.98
C THR A 224 -0.55 -23.55 2.91
N LEU A 225 -1.13 -23.80 1.73
CA LEU A 225 -2.58 -23.86 1.51
C LEU A 225 -3.25 -24.96 2.34
N LYS A 226 -2.60 -26.12 2.45
CA LYS A 226 -3.06 -27.23 3.31
C LYS A 226 -3.04 -26.83 4.78
N ASN A 227 -1.95 -26.19 5.24
CA ASN A 227 -1.79 -25.75 6.63
C ASN A 227 -2.82 -24.68 7.05
N VAL A 228 -3.39 -23.93 6.11
CA VAL A 228 -4.46 -22.96 6.36
C VAL A 228 -5.85 -23.45 5.97
N ASN A 229 -6.01 -24.75 5.67
CA ASN A 229 -7.27 -25.38 5.28
C ASN A 229 -7.95 -24.73 4.05
N LEU A 230 -7.14 -24.30 3.07
CA LEU A 230 -7.63 -23.72 1.81
C LEU A 230 -7.38 -24.60 0.58
N LEU A 231 -6.53 -25.62 0.67
CA LEU A 231 -6.13 -26.41 -0.51
C LEU A 231 -7.32 -27.09 -1.21
N GLU A 232 -8.16 -27.82 -0.47
CA GLU A 232 -9.33 -28.53 -1.03
C GLU A 232 -10.31 -27.54 -1.67
N ARG A 233 -10.71 -26.51 -0.91
CA ARG A 233 -11.60 -25.44 -1.41
C ARG A 233 -11.03 -24.72 -2.63
N ALA A 234 -9.71 -24.51 -2.70
CA ALA A 234 -9.07 -23.90 -3.86
C ALA A 234 -9.11 -24.83 -5.09
N GLY A 235 -9.01 -26.15 -4.89
CA GLY A 235 -9.21 -27.14 -5.94
C GLY A 235 -10.65 -27.13 -6.46
N ASP A 236 -11.64 -27.20 -5.56
CA ASP A 236 -13.06 -27.22 -5.93
C ASP A 236 -13.52 -25.96 -6.69
N LEU A 237 -12.86 -24.82 -6.41
CA LEU A 237 -13.14 -23.54 -7.06
C LEU A 237 -12.21 -23.23 -8.24
N GLU A 238 -11.30 -24.15 -8.60
CA GLU A 238 -10.30 -23.97 -9.67
C GLU A 238 -9.38 -22.74 -9.47
N LEU A 239 -9.12 -22.36 -8.21
CA LEU A 239 -8.33 -21.18 -7.81
C LEU A 239 -6.88 -21.50 -7.42
N LEU A 240 -6.44 -22.75 -7.55
CA LEU A 240 -5.12 -23.18 -7.07
C LEU A 240 -3.97 -22.44 -7.76
N GLU A 241 -4.06 -22.26 -9.08
CA GLU A 241 -3.06 -21.51 -9.85
C GLU A 241 -3.02 -20.04 -9.43
N LEU A 242 -4.19 -19.43 -9.22
CA LEU A 242 -4.30 -18.04 -8.77
C LEU A 242 -3.63 -17.84 -7.40
N LEU A 243 -3.84 -18.77 -6.48
CA LEU A 243 -3.29 -18.70 -5.12
C LEU A 243 -1.78 -18.97 -5.09
N THR A 244 -1.31 -20.01 -5.78
CA THR A 244 0.13 -20.31 -5.85
C THR A 244 0.94 -19.23 -6.58
N ASN A 245 0.27 -18.42 -7.41
CA ASN A 245 0.81 -17.23 -8.05
C ASN A 245 0.28 -15.93 -7.43
N ALA A 246 -0.11 -15.93 -6.16
CA ALA A 246 -0.64 -14.73 -5.49
C ALA A 246 0.35 -13.55 -5.51
N CYS A 247 1.65 -13.86 -5.35
CA CYS A 247 2.74 -12.89 -5.37
C CYS A 247 2.47 -11.69 -4.45
N ILE A 248 2.11 -11.98 -3.19
CA ILE A 248 1.73 -10.97 -2.19
C ILE A 248 2.74 -10.93 -1.05
N LEU A 249 3.08 -9.74 -0.57
CA LEU A 249 3.85 -9.59 0.66
C LEU A 249 3.28 -8.41 1.44
N PRO A 250 3.00 -8.55 2.76
CA PRO A 250 2.46 -7.44 3.53
C PRO A 250 3.38 -6.22 3.51
N HIS A 251 2.84 -5.05 3.15
CA HIS A 251 3.59 -3.79 3.29
C HIS A 251 3.75 -3.34 4.76
N GLY A 252 3.01 -3.97 5.69
CA GLY A 252 2.94 -3.52 7.07
C GLY A 252 1.83 -2.50 7.32
N GLY A 253 2.02 -1.51 8.20
CA GLY A 253 1.24 -0.26 8.28
C GLY A 253 -0.27 -0.35 8.44
N GLY A 254 -0.83 -1.54 8.71
CA GLY A 254 -2.27 -1.73 8.83
C GLY A 254 -2.80 -1.19 10.15
N TYR A 255 -4.00 -0.63 10.12
CA TYR A 255 -4.67 -0.19 11.34
C TYR A 255 -5.07 -1.38 12.22
N SER A 256 -5.04 -1.12 13.53
CA SER A 256 -5.59 -1.94 14.60
C SER A 256 -6.42 -1.03 15.49
N PHE A 257 -7.59 -1.49 15.90
CA PHE A 257 -8.41 -0.77 16.87
C PHE A 257 -8.11 -1.31 18.26
N PRO A 258 -7.84 -0.46 19.26
CA PRO A 258 -7.45 -0.93 20.60
C PRO A 258 -8.51 -1.82 21.26
N ASP A 259 -9.79 -1.47 21.08
CA ASP A 259 -10.91 -2.07 21.78
C ASP A 259 -11.75 -3.05 20.94
N MET A 260 -11.71 -2.97 19.62
CA MET A 260 -12.51 -3.80 18.71
C MET A 260 -11.71 -4.99 18.17
N LYS A 261 -12.38 -6.13 18.01
CA LYS A 261 -11.79 -7.36 17.48
C LYS A 261 -12.27 -7.67 16.06
N ASP A 262 -13.55 -7.93 15.92
CA ASP A 262 -14.18 -8.40 14.67
C ASP A 262 -15.43 -7.56 14.36
N VAL A 263 -15.70 -7.35 13.07
CA VAL A 263 -17.01 -6.88 12.60
C VAL A 263 -17.91 -8.11 12.54
N LEU A 264 -18.97 -8.11 13.32
CA LEU A 264 -19.93 -9.21 13.40
C LEU A 264 -21.06 -9.06 12.38
N ASP A 265 -21.50 -7.83 12.16
CA ASP A 265 -22.65 -7.52 11.30
C ASP A 265 -22.58 -6.08 10.77
N VAL A 266 -23.33 -5.82 9.71
CA VAL A 266 -23.53 -4.48 9.14
C VAL A 266 -25.02 -4.19 9.09
N LEU A 267 -25.46 -3.24 9.93
CA LEU A 267 -26.83 -2.75 9.95
C LEU A 267 -26.96 -1.59 8.97
N GLU A 268 -28.02 -1.60 8.16
CA GLU A 268 -28.33 -0.51 7.23
C GLU A 268 -29.65 0.16 7.64
N TYR A 269 -29.65 1.49 7.75
CA TYR A 269 -30.87 2.27 7.99
C TYR A 269 -30.83 3.57 7.18
N LYS A 270 -31.81 3.74 6.27
CA LYS A 270 -31.80 4.80 5.24
C LYS A 270 -30.49 4.74 4.45
N ASN A 271 -29.78 5.88 4.33
CA ASN A 271 -28.52 5.99 3.59
C ASN A 271 -27.30 5.87 4.52
N GLN A 272 -27.41 5.12 5.62
CA GLN A 272 -26.35 4.99 6.63
C GLN A 272 -26.05 3.51 6.90
N ARG A 273 -24.76 3.22 7.08
CA ARG A 273 -24.24 1.91 7.49
C ARG A 273 -23.67 1.98 8.90
N TYR A 274 -23.97 0.98 9.70
CA TYR A 274 -23.47 0.81 11.06
C TYR A 274 -22.79 -0.54 11.18
N TYR A 275 -21.53 -0.56 11.60
CA TYR A 275 -20.75 -1.76 11.81
C TYR A 275 -20.90 -2.20 13.26
N VAL A 276 -21.47 -3.39 13.46
CA VAL A 276 -21.58 -4.03 14.78
C VAL A 276 -20.30 -4.79 15.02
N THR A 277 -19.57 -4.45 16.09
CA THR A 277 -18.27 -5.05 16.39
C THR A 277 -18.26 -5.70 17.76
N SER A 278 -17.53 -6.81 17.89
CA SER A 278 -17.20 -7.39 19.20
C SER A 278 -16.01 -6.66 19.82
N LEU A 279 -16.00 -6.54 21.15
CA LEU A 279 -14.84 -6.01 21.87
C LEU A 279 -13.78 -7.09 22.11
N LYS A 280 -12.50 -6.70 22.15
CA LYS A 280 -11.37 -7.61 22.43
C LYS A 280 -11.46 -8.25 23.82
N THR A 281 -11.91 -7.47 24.81
CA THR A 281 -11.95 -7.89 26.23
C THR A 281 -13.23 -8.62 26.60
N ASN A 282 -14.30 -8.46 25.80
CA ASN A 282 -15.57 -9.13 26.06
C ASN A 282 -16.42 -9.25 24.80
N ILE A 283 -16.53 -10.47 24.28
CA ILE A 283 -17.22 -10.78 23.01
C ILE A 283 -18.73 -10.61 23.13
N SER A 284 -19.32 -10.69 24.35
CA SER A 284 -20.76 -10.48 24.55
C SER A 284 -21.18 -9.01 24.53
N ARG A 285 -20.22 -8.07 24.56
CA ARG A 285 -20.47 -6.64 24.43
C ARG A 285 -20.19 -6.19 23.01
N LEU A 286 -21.12 -5.40 22.48
CA LEU A 286 -21.07 -4.87 21.13
C LEU A 286 -20.70 -3.39 21.15
N LYS A 287 -19.89 -2.97 20.19
CA LYS A 287 -19.68 -1.56 19.85
C LYS A 287 -20.17 -1.34 18.43
N ILE A 288 -21.16 -0.48 18.28
CA ILE A 288 -21.77 -0.15 16.98
C ILE A 288 -21.20 1.18 16.54
N ILE A 289 -20.52 1.19 15.39
CA ILE A 289 -19.84 2.36 14.86
C ILE A 289 -20.40 2.70 13.49
N ARG A 290 -20.55 3.99 13.20
CA ARG A 290 -20.96 4.46 11.89
C ARG A 290 -19.76 4.89 11.05
N ASN A 291 -18.89 5.68 11.66
CA ASN A 291 -17.72 6.23 10.99
C ASN A 291 -16.44 5.67 11.60
N VAL A 292 -15.68 4.94 10.79
CA VAL A 292 -14.43 4.33 11.20
C VAL A 292 -13.29 5.36 11.25
N SER A 293 -13.39 6.46 10.49
CA SER A 293 -12.34 7.50 10.45
C SER A 293 -12.18 8.25 11.77
N ASP A 294 -13.21 8.29 12.59
CA ASP A 294 -13.25 9.07 13.82
C ASP A 294 -12.76 8.26 15.03
N LEU A 295 -12.39 7.00 14.81
CA LEU A 295 -11.94 6.10 15.86
C LEU A 295 -10.45 6.22 16.06
N GLN A 296 -10.04 6.22 17.32
CA GLN A 296 -8.64 6.03 17.67
C GLN A 296 -8.18 4.66 17.17
N PHE A 297 -7.10 4.68 16.40
CA PHE A 297 -6.44 3.48 15.91
C PHE A 297 -4.96 3.52 16.32
N GLU A 298 -4.36 2.34 16.30
CA GLU A 298 -2.92 2.13 16.33
C GLU A 298 -2.51 1.39 15.04
N TYR A 299 -1.21 1.18 14.84
CA TYR A 299 -0.74 0.30 13.77
C TYR A 299 -0.48 -1.12 14.29
N ARG A 300 -0.50 -2.10 13.39
CA ARG A 300 -0.25 -3.50 13.75
C ARG A 300 1.20 -3.74 14.19
N GLY A 301 1.35 -4.69 15.11
CA GLY A 301 2.62 -5.10 15.71
C GLY A 301 3.33 -6.26 15.00
N ARG A 302 4.20 -6.94 15.74
CA ARG A 302 5.07 -8.03 15.24
C ARG A 302 4.31 -9.25 14.68
N ASP A 303 3.02 -9.40 15.00
CA ASP A 303 2.19 -10.50 14.49
C ASP A 303 2.19 -10.58 12.95
N ILE A 304 2.32 -9.43 12.27
CA ILE A 304 2.43 -9.40 10.80
C ILE A 304 3.68 -10.12 10.32
N ILE A 305 4.81 -9.96 11.01
CA ILE A 305 6.08 -10.60 10.69
C ILE A 305 5.97 -12.11 10.90
N LEU A 306 5.44 -12.50 12.06
CA LEU A 306 5.21 -13.92 12.39
C LEU A 306 4.31 -14.58 11.35
N LYS A 307 3.22 -13.91 10.94
CA LYS A 307 2.31 -14.44 9.93
C LYS A 307 2.95 -14.53 8.55
N THR A 308 3.80 -13.56 8.19
CA THR A 308 4.55 -13.55 6.93
C THR A 308 5.48 -14.76 6.84
N ILE A 309 6.19 -15.09 7.93
CA ILE A 309 7.07 -16.27 8.02
C ILE A 309 6.23 -17.55 8.02
N GLN A 310 5.15 -17.61 8.81
CA GLN A 310 4.28 -18.80 8.91
C GLN A 310 3.70 -19.20 7.54
N LEU A 311 3.36 -18.21 6.73
CA LEU A 311 2.79 -18.41 5.39
C LEU A 311 3.86 -18.53 4.29
N ASP A 312 5.14 -18.50 4.66
CA ASP A 312 6.29 -18.50 3.74
C ASP A 312 6.18 -17.44 2.63
N LEU A 313 5.77 -16.23 3.00
CA LEU A 313 5.55 -15.17 2.00
C LEU A 313 6.84 -14.48 1.56
N GLY A 314 7.91 -14.60 2.35
CA GLY A 314 9.20 -13.95 2.09
C GLY A 314 10.25 -14.30 3.13
N GLU A 315 11.51 -13.97 2.83
CA GLU A 315 12.67 -14.15 3.71
C GLU A 315 13.09 -12.81 4.31
N ILE A 316 13.43 -12.78 5.60
CA ILE A 316 13.94 -11.55 6.24
C ILE A 316 15.36 -11.30 5.74
N ILE A 317 15.57 -10.10 5.18
CA ILE A 317 16.89 -9.60 4.74
C ILE A 317 17.54 -8.77 5.85
N ALA A 318 16.76 -7.90 6.49
CA ALA A 318 17.27 -7.00 7.51
C ALA A 318 16.17 -6.62 8.51
N ARG A 319 16.59 -6.29 9.72
CA ARG A 319 15.77 -5.66 10.75
C ARG A 319 16.16 -4.18 10.82
N LEU A 320 15.16 -3.30 10.81
CA LEU A 320 15.34 -1.85 10.81
C LEU A 320 14.87 -1.29 12.16
N ASN A 321 15.79 -0.79 12.98
CA ASN A 321 15.48 -0.21 14.29
C ASN A 321 15.14 1.28 14.12
N PRO A 322 13.95 1.75 14.56
CA PRO A 322 13.59 3.15 14.40
C PRO A 322 14.52 4.06 15.20
N LEU A 323 15.05 5.10 14.55
CA LEU A 323 15.81 6.17 15.21
C LEU A 323 14.91 7.40 15.40
N PHE A 324 14.22 7.79 14.33
CA PHE A 324 13.18 8.81 14.38
C PHE A 324 12.19 8.67 13.21
N SER A 325 11.01 9.25 13.39
CA SER A 325 9.93 9.31 12.41
C SER A 325 9.43 10.75 12.32
N LEU A 326 9.41 11.29 11.11
CA LEU A 326 8.92 12.63 10.81
C LEU A 326 7.57 12.50 10.09
N LYS A 327 6.58 13.21 10.62
CA LYS A 327 5.25 13.36 10.04
C LYS A 327 4.90 14.84 10.11
N LEU A 328 5.40 15.59 9.13
CA LEU A 328 5.49 17.05 9.11
C LEU A 328 5.17 17.57 7.73
#